data_AF-A0AAE2SZN0-F1
#
_entry.id   AF-A0AAE2SZN0-F1
#
_cell.length_a   1.000
_cell.length_b   1.000
_cell.length_c   1.000
_cell.angle_alpha   90.00
_cell.angle_beta   90.00
_cell.angle_gamma   90.00
#
_symmetry.space_group_name_H-M   'P 1'
#
loop_
_entity.id
_entity.type
_entity.pdbx_description
1 polymer ?
#
loop_
_entity_poly.entity_id
_entity_poly.type
_entity_poly.pdbx_seq_one_letter_code
_entity_poly.pdbx_strand_id
1 'polypeptide(L)'
;MTDAIDDDEDFEELYGAWEPTLYAAAMADDRYFGLLIGGPRWDDPYTIILTRDAEAQTFSRLDVRRELRDVRVVPRTDDVGEPSYVTLSLNGDIYVISPKGAEHSIIPGTQAESDDAPEILFSSILPVEDQWLVAGSEGFLKLGKGKSWQDVSPHLPAEYPYKMPDWTITGTNQAGDIFIVGTQAANARHFNLYPGHPLYRKDMPDEERFELKKKLYAEMDSYPRLKTLFTGRPGAWKQQALPDRIARSLPAYSYVADVESDGPEADYVIGSDGLVMKGSPQAGFTDISSIADREKNFKDGVRWRNELILATGTELFRFDGHFAKPFAPKVKMRSAPFVLQPSAIFVQNDKLYVFDYGLRYYTFDDQGWNQYDIPKELSQRPFKGGGDKGSP
;
A
#
# COMPACT_ATOMS: atom_id res chain seq x y z
N MET A 1 -46.52 0.65 2.08
CA MET A 1 -45.83 1.03 3.31
C MET A 1 -44.60 0.16 3.39
N THR A 2 -43.50 0.70 2.89
CA THR A 2 -42.19 0.05 2.84
C THR A 2 -41.46 0.49 4.11
N ASP A 3 -41.40 -0.39 5.09
CA ASP A 3 -40.40 -0.30 6.15
C ASP A 3 -39.06 -0.55 5.47
N ALA A 4 -38.38 0.53 5.11
CA ALA A 4 -36.94 0.51 4.92
C ALA A 4 -36.38 0.34 6.34
N ILE A 5 -36.07 -0.90 6.70
CA ILE A 5 -35.26 -1.20 7.88
C ILE A 5 -33.96 -0.41 7.71
N ASP A 6 -33.56 0.30 8.76
CA ASP A 6 -32.34 1.10 8.81
C ASP A 6 -31.17 0.12 8.92
N ASP A 7 -30.87 -0.56 7.80
CA ASP A 7 -29.93 -1.69 7.71
C ASP A 7 -28.57 -1.36 8.33
N ASP A 8 -28.16 -0.08 8.40
CA ASP A 8 -26.87 0.35 8.97
C ASP A 8 -26.87 0.40 10.52
N GLU A 9 -27.99 0.75 11.18
CA GLU A 9 -28.07 0.79 12.66
C GLU A 9 -28.05 -0.64 13.25
N ASP A 10 -28.84 -1.55 12.66
CA ASP A 10 -28.84 -2.97 13.05
C ASP A 10 -27.49 -3.65 12.75
N PHE A 11 -26.74 -3.16 11.75
CA PHE A 11 -25.44 -3.71 11.34
C PHE A 11 -24.28 -3.20 12.19
N GLU A 12 -24.29 -1.96 12.66
CA GLU A 12 -23.30 -1.46 13.62
C GLU A 12 -23.44 -2.13 15.00
N GLU A 13 -24.66 -2.52 15.39
CA GLU A 13 -24.90 -3.29 16.62
C GLU A 13 -24.30 -4.72 16.54
N LEU A 14 -24.28 -5.31 15.34
CA LEU A 14 -23.75 -6.67 15.09
C LEU A 14 -22.23 -6.70 14.84
N TYR A 15 -21.67 -5.70 14.15
CA TYR A 15 -20.31 -5.74 13.60
C TYR A 15 -19.40 -4.59 14.07
N GLY A 16 -19.86 -3.79 15.03
CA GLY A 16 -19.12 -2.69 15.66
C GLY A 16 -19.39 -1.33 15.00
N ALA A 17 -18.80 -0.25 15.54
CA ALA A 17 -18.96 1.11 15.02
C ALA A 17 -18.04 1.38 13.81
N TRP A 18 -18.50 2.14 12.82
CA TRP A 18 -17.70 2.50 11.65
C TRP A 18 -16.60 3.48 12.03
N GLU A 19 -15.35 3.01 12.05
CA GLU A 19 -14.16 3.79 12.42
C GLU A 19 -13.18 3.87 11.24
N PRO A 20 -13.47 4.73 10.24
CA PRO A 20 -12.62 4.87 9.07
C PRO A 20 -11.27 5.49 9.39
N THR A 21 -10.24 5.02 8.69
CA THR A 21 -8.90 5.61 8.69
C THR A 21 -8.48 5.95 7.26
N LEU A 22 -7.63 6.97 7.12
CA LEU A 22 -6.97 7.29 5.86
C LEU A 22 -5.75 6.39 5.73
N TYR A 23 -5.80 5.40 4.84
CA TYR A 23 -4.75 4.38 4.76
C TYR A 23 -3.92 4.43 3.47
N ALA A 24 -4.35 5.21 2.47
CA ALA A 24 -3.55 5.48 1.28
C ALA A 24 -3.86 6.88 0.73
N ALA A 25 -2.87 7.49 0.08
CA ALA A 25 -2.99 8.77 -0.59
C ALA A 25 -2.15 8.79 -1.87
N ALA A 26 -2.55 9.61 -2.83
CA ALA A 26 -1.79 9.92 -4.02
C ALA A 26 -1.83 11.43 -4.27
N MET A 27 -0.68 12.04 -4.49
CA MET A 27 -0.57 13.48 -4.67
C MET A 27 -0.11 13.80 -6.09
N ALA A 28 -0.92 14.54 -6.84
CA ALA A 28 -0.58 14.98 -8.19
C ALA A 28 0.29 16.24 -8.15
N ASP A 29 -0.12 17.21 -7.33
CA ASP A 29 0.58 18.47 -7.09
C ASP A 29 0.12 19.07 -5.74
N ASP A 30 0.52 20.30 -5.42
CA ASP A 30 0.17 20.99 -4.18
C ASP A 30 -1.31 21.43 -4.09
N ARG A 31 -2.06 21.33 -5.20
CA ARG A 31 -3.50 21.60 -5.31
C ARG A 31 -4.34 20.32 -5.25
N TYR A 32 -3.91 19.23 -5.88
CA TYR A 32 -4.71 18.04 -6.06
C TYR A 32 -4.10 16.79 -5.43
N PHE A 33 -4.93 16.09 -4.64
CA PHE A 33 -4.61 14.76 -4.13
C PHE A 33 -5.86 13.88 -4.04
N GLY A 34 -5.66 12.56 -4.10
CA GLY A 34 -6.65 11.53 -3.91
C GLY A 34 -6.37 10.73 -2.64
N LEU A 35 -7.41 10.32 -1.92
CA LEU A 35 -7.33 9.60 -0.65
C LEU A 35 -8.21 8.35 -0.68
N LEU A 36 -7.74 7.29 -0.04
CA LEU A 36 -8.55 6.12 0.30
C LEU A 36 -8.83 6.12 1.81
N ILE A 37 -10.12 6.06 2.13
CA ILE A 37 -10.62 6.03 3.51
C ILE A 37 -11.42 4.74 3.70
N GLY A 38 -11.03 3.95 4.69
CA GLY A 38 -11.57 2.60 4.90
C GLY A 38 -11.41 2.16 6.35
N GLY A 39 -12.15 1.12 6.71
CA GLY A 39 -12.09 0.48 8.03
C GLY A 39 -11.74 -1.01 7.89
N PRO A 40 -11.19 -1.65 8.93
CA PRO A 40 -10.65 -3.02 8.88
C PRO A 40 -11.71 -4.12 8.82
N ARG A 41 -12.89 -3.88 8.24
CA ARG A 41 -13.99 -4.84 8.20
C ARG A 41 -13.85 -5.79 7.01
N TRP A 42 -13.73 -7.07 7.31
CA TRP A 42 -13.59 -8.14 6.33
C TRP A 42 -14.95 -8.62 5.79
N ASP A 43 -16.01 -8.42 6.57
CA ASP A 43 -17.39 -8.80 6.30
C ASP A 43 -18.19 -7.72 5.55
N ASP A 44 -17.78 -6.46 5.66
CA ASP A 44 -18.28 -5.33 4.87
C ASP A 44 -17.12 -4.55 4.22
N PRO A 45 -16.50 -5.11 3.15
CA PRO A 45 -15.41 -4.45 2.46
C PRO A 45 -15.94 -3.19 1.77
N TYR A 46 -15.53 -2.02 2.26
CA TYR A 46 -15.92 -0.76 1.66
C TYR A 46 -14.88 0.33 1.89
N THR A 47 -14.68 1.11 0.82
CA THR A 47 -13.73 2.21 0.75
C THR A 47 -14.43 3.46 0.20
N ILE A 48 -14.12 4.61 0.81
CA ILE A 48 -14.45 5.93 0.30
C ILE A 48 -13.22 6.47 -0.43
N ILE A 49 -13.39 6.82 -1.70
CA ILE A 49 -12.39 7.55 -2.48
C ILE A 49 -12.73 9.04 -2.37
N LEU A 50 -11.80 9.84 -1.86
CA LEU A 50 -11.92 11.29 -1.88
C LEU A 50 -10.90 11.89 -2.85
N THR A 51 -11.30 12.87 -3.66
CA THR A 51 -10.37 13.72 -4.41
C THR A 51 -10.52 15.17 -3.98
N ARG A 52 -9.40 15.86 -3.76
CA ARG A 52 -9.35 17.24 -3.27
C ARG A 52 -8.95 18.20 -4.39
N ASP A 53 -9.64 19.34 -4.47
CA ASP A 53 -9.11 20.56 -5.11
C ASP A 53 -8.83 21.64 -4.03
N ALA A 54 -7.57 21.79 -3.64
CA ALA A 54 -7.16 22.68 -2.55
C ALA A 54 -7.60 24.13 -2.76
N GLU A 55 -7.55 24.61 -4.00
CA GLU A 55 -7.88 25.98 -4.39
C GLU A 55 -9.38 26.23 -4.32
N ALA A 56 -10.19 25.32 -4.88
CA ALA A 56 -11.65 25.40 -4.82
C ALA A 56 -12.21 25.09 -3.42
N GLN A 57 -11.38 24.56 -2.51
CA GLN A 57 -11.79 24.11 -1.19
C GLN A 57 -12.87 23.01 -1.19
N THR A 58 -12.92 22.21 -2.26
CA THR A 58 -13.88 21.11 -2.42
C THR A 58 -13.25 19.72 -2.27
N PHE A 59 -14.10 18.76 -1.92
CA PHE A 59 -13.83 17.33 -2.04
C PHE A 59 -14.91 16.71 -2.93
N SER A 60 -14.50 15.83 -3.83
CA SER A 60 -15.39 14.87 -4.49
C SER A 60 -15.29 13.53 -3.76
N ARG A 61 -16.42 12.81 -3.67
CA ARG A 61 -16.54 11.55 -2.94
C ARG A 61 -17.12 10.47 -3.85
N LEU A 62 -16.52 9.28 -3.83
CA LEU A 62 -17.02 8.07 -4.46
C LEU A 62 -16.96 6.92 -3.47
N ASP A 63 -18.08 6.21 -3.32
CA ASP A 63 -18.23 5.09 -2.39
C ASP A 63 -18.14 3.78 -3.15
N VAL A 64 -17.30 2.86 -2.66
CA VAL A 64 -17.04 1.58 -3.32
C VAL A 64 -17.20 0.44 -2.30
N ARG A 65 -18.03 -0.56 -2.62
CA ARG A 65 -18.21 -1.80 -1.83
C ARG A 65 -17.09 -2.82 -2.07
N ARG A 66 -15.85 -2.35 -1.94
CA ARG A 66 -14.61 -3.13 -2.04
C ARG A 66 -13.58 -2.58 -1.07
N GLU A 67 -12.68 -3.44 -0.62
CA GLU A 67 -11.44 -3.03 0.03
C GLU A 67 -10.44 -2.62 -1.06
N LEU A 68 -10.15 -1.32 -1.16
CA LEU A 68 -9.14 -0.82 -2.09
C LEU A 68 -7.76 -0.90 -1.43
N ARG A 69 -6.74 -1.21 -2.21
CA ARG A 69 -5.38 -1.50 -1.74
C ARG A 69 -4.36 -0.44 -2.10
N ASP A 70 -4.52 0.19 -3.25
CA ASP A 70 -3.56 1.16 -3.76
C ASP A 70 -4.28 2.26 -4.55
N VAL A 71 -3.67 3.45 -4.59
CA VAL A 71 -4.11 4.60 -5.36
C VAL A 71 -2.89 5.28 -5.97
N ARG A 72 -2.94 5.59 -7.27
CA ARG A 72 -1.88 6.31 -7.98
C ARG A 72 -2.43 7.43 -8.84
N VAL A 73 -1.64 8.47 -9.04
CA VAL A 73 -1.90 9.49 -10.04
C VAL A 73 -1.70 8.88 -11.42
N VAL A 74 -2.65 9.08 -12.33
CA VAL A 74 -2.50 8.70 -13.74
C VAL A 74 -1.64 9.80 -14.42
N PRO A 75 -0.47 9.46 -14.99
CA PRO A 75 0.38 10.44 -15.66
C PRO A 75 -0.37 11.15 -16.78
N ARG A 76 -0.12 12.45 -16.90
CA ARG A 76 -0.72 13.29 -17.93
C ARG A 76 0.33 13.70 -18.95
N THR A 77 -0.08 13.85 -20.20
CA THR A 77 0.75 14.46 -21.24
C THR A 77 0.73 16.00 -21.20
N ASP A 78 -0.24 16.59 -20.50
CA ASP A 78 -0.40 18.02 -20.33
C ASP A 78 -0.57 18.41 -18.85
N ASP A 79 0.21 19.40 -18.38
CA ASP A 79 0.16 19.91 -17.00
C ASP A 79 -1.08 20.79 -16.71
N VAL A 80 -2.12 20.70 -17.54
CA VAL A 80 -3.25 21.65 -17.51
C VAL A 80 -4.56 20.96 -17.12
N GLY A 81 -4.96 21.09 -15.86
CA GLY A 81 -6.31 20.75 -15.39
C GLY A 81 -6.33 19.77 -14.21
N GLU A 82 -7.51 19.30 -13.83
CA GLU A 82 -7.67 18.33 -12.75
C GLU A 82 -7.07 16.95 -13.11
N PRO A 83 -6.30 16.30 -12.20
CA PRO A 83 -5.68 15.00 -12.45
C PRO A 83 -6.69 13.86 -12.42
N SER A 84 -6.27 12.70 -12.93
CA SER A 84 -6.99 11.44 -12.75
C SER A 84 -6.23 10.52 -11.80
N TYR A 85 -6.97 9.66 -11.10
CA TYR A 85 -6.43 8.68 -10.17
C TYR A 85 -6.86 7.28 -10.58
N VAL A 86 -6.01 6.29 -10.38
CA VAL A 86 -6.36 4.88 -10.54
C VAL A 86 -6.26 4.19 -9.19
N THR A 87 -7.22 3.32 -8.88
CA THR A 87 -7.23 2.53 -7.64
C THR A 87 -7.42 1.06 -7.97
N LEU A 88 -6.92 0.18 -7.10
CA LEU A 88 -7.00 -1.28 -7.24
C LEU A 88 -7.67 -1.88 -6.00
N SER A 89 -8.65 -2.77 -6.17
CA SER A 89 -9.24 -3.55 -5.08
C SER A 89 -8.42 -4.78 -4.74
N LEU A 90 -8.59 -5.30 -3.52
CA LEU A 90 -8.03 -6.58 -3.08
C LEU A 90 -8.33 -7.74 -4.03
N ASN A 91 -9.47 -7.69 -4.73
CA ASN A 91 -9.99 -8.79 -5.56
C ASN A 91 -9.87 -8.56 -7.08
N GLY A 92 -9.33 -7.41 -7.52
CA GLY A 92 -9.04 -7.16 -8.94
C GLY A 92 -9.99 -6.19 -9.66
N ASP A 93 -10.74 -5.37 -8.92
CA ASP A 93 -11.43 -4.20 -9.48
C ASP A 93 -10.46 -3.05 -9.67
N ILE A 94 -10.56 -2.34 -10.79
CA ILE A 94 -9.82 -1.12 -11.08
C ILE A 94 -10.81 0.01 -11.28
N TYR A 95 -10.65 1.08 -10.51
CA TYR A 95 -11.43 2.31 -10.68
C TYR A 95 -10.52 3.45 -11.15
N VAL A 96 -10.90 4.11 -12.23
CA VAL A 96 -10.24 5.32 -12.74
C VAL A 96 -11.15 6.51 -12.45
N ILE A 97 -10.70 7.43 -11.61
CA ILE A 97 -11.43 8.61 -11.18
C ILE A 97 -10.85 9.78 -11.94
N SER A 98 -11.67 10.39 -12.79
CA SER A 98 -11.29 11.53 -13.63
C SER A 98 -12.26 12.70 -13.43
N PRO A 99 -11.92 13.89 -13.94
CA PRO A 99 -12.83 15.04 -13.93
C PRO A 99 -14.14 14.80 -14.70
N LYS A 100 -14.15 13.82 -15.61
CA LYS A 100 -15.33 13.43 -16.40
C LYS A 100 -16.22 12.40 -15.69
N GLY A 101 -15.79 11.89 -14.54
CA GLY A 101 -16.45 10.83 -13.80
C GLY A 101 -15.53 9.64 -13.52
N ALA A 102 -16.12 8.60 -12.95
CA ALA A 102 -15.43 7.37 -12.58
C ALA A 102 -15.72 6.25 -13.58
N GLU A 103 -14.67 5.54 -13.98
CA GLU A 103 -14.74 4.33 -14.80
C GLU A 103 -14.37 3.13 -13.93
N HIS A 104 -15.05 2.00 -14.15
CA HIS A 104 -14.78 0.74 -13.47
C HIS A 104 -14.43 -0.34 -14.50
N SER A 105 -13.43 -1.15 -14.17
CA SER A 105 -13.04 -2.32 -14.95
C SER A 105 -12.59 -3.44 -14.02
N ILE A 106 -12.59 -4.66 -14.54
CA ILE A 106 -12.21 -5.87 -13.80
C ILE A 106 -11.05 -6.53 -14.52
N ILE A 107 -10.07 -7.02 -13.75
CA ILE A 107 -9.00 -7.88 -14.25
C ILE A 107 -9.60 -9.27 -14.55
N PRO A 108 -9.56 -9.78 -15.80
CA PRO A 108 -10.16 -11.06 -16.14
C PRO A 108 -9.56 -12.24 -15.37
N GLY A 109 -10.40 -13.19 -14.98
CA GLY A 109 -10.02 -14.41 -14.26
C GLY A 109 -9.73 -14.19 -12.77
N THR A 110 -10.28 -13.13 -12.17
CA THR A 110 -10.08 -12.79 -10.75
C THR A 110 -11.38 -12.87 -9.97
N GLN A 111 -11.28 -12.79 -8.64
CA GLN A 111 -12.44 -12.83 -7.74
C GLN A 111 -13.40 -11.65 -7.94
N ALA A 112 -12.95 -10.54 -8.51
CA ALA A 112 -13.84 -9.47 -8.94
C ALA A 112 -14.78 -9.88 -10.09
N GLU A 113 -14.38 -10.85 -10.92
CA GLU A 113 -15.21 -11.41 -12.01
C GLU A 113 -16.08 -12.59 -11.56
N SER A 114 -15.55 -13.47 -10.70
CA SER A 114 -16.24 -14.68 -10.24
C SER A 114 -15.70 -15.19 -8.90
N ASP A 115 -16.60 -15.57 -7.99
CA ASP A 115 -16.25 -16.15 -6.69
C ASP A 115 -15.49 -17.49 -6.82
N ASP A 116 -15.64 -18.18 -7.95
CA ASP A 116 -14.94 -19.44 -8.25
C ASP A 116 -13.51 -19.24 -8.80
N ALA A 117 -13.10 -17.98 -9.05
CA ALA A 117 -11.77 -17.67 -9.56
C ALA A 117 -10.68 -17.94 -8.50
N PRO A 118 -9.42 -18.15 -8.92
CA PRO A 118 -8.30 -18.27 -7.98
C PRO A 118 -8.24 -17.07 -7.03
N GLU A 119 -7.96 -17.35 -5.75
CA GLU A 119 -7.76 -16.33 -4.73
C GLU A 119 -6.42 -15.63 -4.96
N ILE A 120 -6.47 -14.49 -5.64
CA ILE A 120 -5.33 -13.59 -5.86
C ILE A 120 -5.60 -12.34 -5.04
N LEU A 121 -4.75 -12.11 -4.04
CA LEU A 121 -4.78 -10.92 -3.21
C LEU A 121 -3.91 -9.85 -3.86
N PHE A 122 -4.54 -8.87 -4.46
CA PHE A 122 -3.87 -7.76 -5.12
C PHE A 122 -3.27 -6.78 -4.11
N SER A 123 -2.09 -6.23 -4.44
CA SER A 123 -1.30 -5.41 -3.51
C SER A 123 -1.04 -4.00 -4.02
N SER A 124 -0.80 -3.83 -5.32
CA SER A 124 -0.37 -2.53 -5.88
C SER A 124 -0.65 -2.44 -7.38
N ILE A 125 -0.86 -1.21 -7.86
CA ILE A 125 -1.05 -0.86 -9.26
C ILE A 125 -0.10 0.27 -9.65
N LEU A 126 0.35 0.28 -10.90
CA LEU A 126 1.14 1.37 -11.45
C LEU A 126 0.72 1.65 -12.90
N PRO A 127 0.41 2.91 -13.25
CA PRO A 127 0.28 3.34 -14.65
C PRO A 127 1.59 3.15 -15.42
N VAL A 128 1.54 2.41 -16.52
CA VAL A 128 2.65 2.26 -17.46
C VAL A 128 2.10 2.53 -18.85
N GLU A 129 2.42 3.72 -19.38
CA GLU A 129 1.85 4.23 -20.63
C GLU A 129 0.31 4.22 -20.59
N ASP A 130 -0.35 3.50 -21.50
CA ASP A 130 -1.80 3.37 -21.54
C ASP A 130 -2.34 2.13 -20.79
N GLN A 131 -1.47 1.36 -20.12
CA GLN A 131 -1.76 0.10 -19.44
C GLN A 131 -1.53 0.17 -17.92
N TRP A 132 -1.94 -0.89 -17.22
CA TRP A 132 -1.77 -1.07 -15.78
C TRP A 132 -0.80 -2.20 -15.51
N LEU A 133 0.31 -1.90 -14.82
CA LEU A 133 1.12 -2.91 -14.17
C LEU A 133 0.47 -3.22 -12.82
N VAL A 134 0.08 -4.48 -12.61
CA VAL A 134 -0.63 -4.92 -11.41
C VAL A 134 0.14 -6.06 -10.76
N ALA A 135 0.33 -5.95 -9.44
CA ALA A 135 0.98 -6.95 -8.62
C ALA A 135 0.02 -7.53 -7.56
N GLY A 136 0.23 -8.80 -7.21
CA GLY A 136 -0.53 -9.51 -6.20
C GLY A 136 0.13 -10.82 -5.78
N SER A 137 -0.63 -11.64 -5.05
CA SER A 137 -0.19 -12.97 -4.59
C SER A 137 -0.09 -14.00 -5.72
N GLU A 138 0.41 -15.18 -5.38
CA GLU A 138 0.43 -16.36 -6.27
C GLU A 138 1.16 -16.09 -7.60
N GLY A 139 2.21 -15.27 -7.58
CA GLY A 139 3.02 -14.94 -8.74
C GLY A 139 2.38 -13.93 -9.70
N PHE A 140 1.30 -13.25 -9.33
CA PHE A 140 0.64 -12.30 -10.23
C PHE A 140 1.45 -11.00 -10.36
N LEU A 141 2.14 -10.82 -11.49
CA LEU A 141 2.68 -9.54 -11.95
C LEU A 141 2.43 -9.40 -13.44
N LYS A 142 1.38 -8.65 -13.79
CA LYS A 142 0.91 -8.54 -15.18
C LYS A 142 0.76 -7.10 -15.62
N LEU A 143 1.00 -6.87 -16.91
CA LEU A 143 0.78 -5.61 -17.59
C LEU A 143 -0.42 -5.75 -18.52
N GLY A 144 -1.42 -4.88 -18.40
CA GLY A 144 -2.61 -5.00 -19.23
C GLY A 144 -3.66 -3.92 -19.06
N LYS A 145 -4.68 -3.99 -19.91
CA LYS A 145 -5.88 -3.14 -19.86
C LYS A 145 -7.05 -3.83 -20.55
N GLY A 146 -8.23 -3.68 -19.96
CA GLY A 146 -9.43 -4.37 -20.44
C GLY A 146 -9.22 -5.88 -20.46
N LYS A 147 -9.32 -6.49 -21.64
CA LYS A 147 -9.21 -7.95 -21.82
C LYS A 147 -7.79 -8.46 -22.12
N SER A 148 -6.82 -7.58 -22.34
CA SER A 148 -5.46 -7.96 -22.75
C SER A 148 -4.50 -7.82 -21.57
N TRP A 149 -3.91 -8.93 -21.13
CA TRP A 149 -2.97 -8.99 -20.00
C TRP A 149 -1.80 -9.91 -20.32
N GLN A 150 -0.59 -9.41 -20.10
CA GLN A 150 0.66 -10.12 -20.33
C GLN A 150 1.37 -10.36 -18.99
N ASP A 151 1.86 -11.57 -18.78
CA ASP A 151 2.79 -11.85 -17.68
C ASP A 151 4.13 -11.19 -17.96
N VAL A 152 4.56 -10.36 -17.01
CA VAL A 152 5.82 -9.63 -17.08
C VAL A 152 6.68 -9.92 -15.86
N SER A 153 6.42 -10.99 -15.13
CA SER A 153 7.17 -11.35 -13.92
C SER A 153 8.65 -11.62 -14.21
N PRO A 154 9.60 -11.15 -13.40
CA PRO A 154 10.97 -11.62 -13.49
C PRO A 154 11.05 -13.11 -13.13
N HIS A 155 12.07 -13.80 -13.64
CA HIS A 155 12.28 -15.20 -13.30
C HIS A 155 12.69 -15.34 -11.82
N LEU A 156 11.76 -15.83 -11.00
CA LEU A 156 11.99 -16.16 -9.59
C LEU A 156 11.23 -17.46 -9.27
N PRO A 157 11.87 -18.63 -9.45
CA PRO A 157 11.20 -19.92 -9.30
C PRO A 157 10.79 -20.18 -7.85
N ALA A 158 9.65 -20.85 -7.67
CA ALA A 158 9.25 -21.40 -6.38
C ALA A 158 9.80 -22.82 -6.24
N GLU A 159 10.74 -22.99 -5.32
CA GLU A 159 11.28 -24.29 -4.94
C GLU A 159 10.80 -24.66 -3.55
N TYR A 160 10.67 -25.96 -3.24
CA TYR A 160 10.34 -26.41 -1.90
C TYR A 160 11.32 -25.78 -0.89
N PRO A 161 10.84 -25.21 0.22
CA PRO A 161 9.46 -25.25 0.74
C PRO A 161 8.57 -24.06 0.37
N TYR A 162 9.01 -23.17 -0.53
CA TYR A 162 8.38 -21.89 -0.77
C TYR A 162 7.23 -21.94 -1.78
N LYS A 163 6.25 -21.04 -1.61
CA LYS A 163 5.21 -20.78 -2.62
C LYS A 163 5.70 -19.80 -3.69
N MET A 164 4.86 -19.59 -4.71
CA MET A 164 5.04 -18.52 -5.69
C MET A 164 5.20 -17.16 -4.98
N PRO A 165 6.03 -16.25 -5.51
CA PRO A 165 6.24 -14.95 -4.90
C PRO A 165 4.95 -14.13 -4.87
N ASP A 166 4.71 -13.47 -3.75
CA ASP A 166 3.78 -12.35 -3.69
C ASP A 166 4.54 -11.11 -4.18
N TRP A 167 4.02 -10.47 -5.23
CA TRP A 167 4.64 -9.30 -5.85
C TRP A 167 4.07 -8.01 -5.26
N THR A 168 4.92 -6.99 -5.13
CA THR A 168 4.55 -5.62 -4.75
C THR A 168 5.34 -4.62 -5.58
N ILE A 169 4.68 -3.57 -6.06
CA ILE A 169 5.28 -2.42 -6.71
C ILE A 169 5.54 -1.37 -5.65
N THR A 170 6.82 -1.06 -5.46
CA THR A 170 7.28 -0.08 -4.49
C THR A 170 7.09 1.34 -5.03
N GLY A 171 7.51 1.58 -6.27
CA GLY A 171 7.38 2.88 -6.92
C GLY A 171 8.21 2.96 -8.19
N THR A 172 8.43 4.19 -8.65
CA THR A 172 9.24 4.53 -9.82
C THR A 172 10.22 5.63 -9.47
N ASN A 173 11.44 5.55 -9.97
CA ASN A 173 12.37 6.68 -9.89
C ASN A 173 12.10 7.73 -10.98
N GLN A 174 12.87 8.83 -10.95
CA GLN A 174 12.80 9.91 -11.95
C GLN A 174 13.12 9.46 -13.39
N ALA A 175 13.92 8.39 -13.57
CA ALA A 175 14.18 7.79 -14.88
C ALA A 175 13.04 6.85 -15.34
N GLY A 176 12.04 6.65 -14.49
CA GLY A 176 10.90 5.77 -14.65
C GLY A 176 11.22 4.28 -14.50
N ASP A 177 12.41 3.90 -14.04
CA ASP A 177 12.67 2.53 -13.61
C ASP A 177 11.72 2.17 -12.46
N ILE A 178 11.05 1.04 -12.62
CA ILE A 178 10.06 0.50 -11.69
C ILE A 178 10.78 -0.40 -10.68
N PHE A 179 10.42 -0.25 -9.42
CA PHE A 179 10.93 -1.05 -8.30
C PHE A 179 9.84 -2.04 -7.88
N ILE A 180 10.16 -3.33 -7.94
CA ILE A 180 9.27 -4.41 -7.52
C ILE A 180 9.97 -5.33 -6.53
N VAL A 181 9.19 -5.90 -5.62
CA VAL A 181 9.68 -6.84 -4.60
C VAL A 181 8.93 -8.14 -4.75
N GLY A 182 9.66 -9.24 -4.89
CA GLY A 182 9.12 -10.59 -4.80
C GLY A 182 9.32 -11.12 -3.39
N THR A 183 8.23 -11.49 -2.70
CA THR A 183 8.26 -12.09 -1.37
C THR A 183 7.86 -13.56 -1.44
N GLN A 184 8.77 -14.47 -1.09
CA GLN A 184 8.46 -15.90 -1.00
C GLN A 184 8.37 -16.30 0.48
N ALA A 185 7.28 -16.98 0.83
CA ALA A 185 7.06 -17.57 2.14
C ALA A 185 6.92 -19.09 2.02
N ALA A 186 7.14 -19.81 3.12
CA ALA A 186 6.89 -21.24 3.17
C ALA A 186 5.43 -21.54 2.74
N ASN A 187 5.27 -22.50 1.85
CA ASN A 187 3.95 -22.92 1.39
C ASN A 187 3.28 -23.75 2.48
N ALA A 188 2.27 -23.17 3.12
CA ALA A 188 1.54 -23.82 4.21
C ALA A 188 0.95 -25.19 3.81
N ARG A 189 0.72 -25.48 2.52
CA ARG A 189 0.27 -26.82 2.07
C ARG A 189 1.29 -27.93 2.34
N HIS A 190 2.58 -27.63 2.42
CA HIS A 190 3.61 -28.61 2.77
C HIS A 190 3.69 -28.90 4.28
N PHE A 191 3.07 -28.05 5.11
CA PHE A 191 3.19 -28.10 6.57
C PHE A 191 1.83 -28.27 7.27
N ASN A 192 0.72 -28.04 6.58
CA ASN A 192 -0.60 -28.28 7.11
C ASN A 192 -0.97 -29.76 6.99
N LEU A 193 -1.33 -30.38 8.11
CA LEU A 193 -1.79 -31.77 8.14
C LEU A 193 -3.27 -31.87 7.74
N TYR A 194 -3.55 -32.30 6.51
CA TYR A 194 -4.91 -32.51 5.96
C TYR A 194 -5.11 -33.95 5.43
N PRO A 195 -6.36 -34.42 5.25
CA PRO A 195 -6.64 -35.68 4.59
C PRO A 195 -6.07 -35.73 3.17
N GLY A 196 -5.02 -36.54 2.96
CA GLY A 196 -4.26 -36.61 1.70
C GLY A 196 -2.82 -36.11 1.80
N HIS A 197 -2.42 -35.49 2.92
CA HIS A 197 -1.02 -35.21 3.21
C HIS A 197 -0.23 -36.53 3.40
N PRO A 198 1.03 -36.67 2.92
CA PRO A 198 1.79 -37.93 2.99
C PRO A 198 1.94 -38.51 4.41
N LEU A 199 1.99 -37.64 5.41
CA LEU A 199 2.11 -38.02 6.82
C LEU A 199 0.75 -38.25 7.53
N TYR A 200 -0.37 -38.00 6.86
CA TYR A 200 -1.70 -38.16 7.43
C TYR A 200 -2.19 -39.61 7.35
N ARG A 201 -2.66 -40.16 8.47
CA ARG A 201 -3.33 -41.46 8.54
C ARG A 201 -4.72 -41.28 9.14
N LYS A 202 -5.74 -41.92 8.54
CA LYS A 202 -7.15 -41.77 8.95
C LYS A 202 -7.41 -42.28 10.38
N ASP A 203 -6.63 -43.27 10.81
CA ASP A 203 -6.68 -43.95 12.11
C ASP A 203 -5.65 -43.40 13.12
N MET A 204 -4.99 -42.28 12.81
CA MET A 204 -4.05 -41.62 13.71
C MET A 204 -4.75 -41.15 14.99
N PRO A 205 -4.24 -41.49 16.19
CA PRO A 205 -4.74 -40.95 17.46
C PRO A 205 -4.66 -39.42 17.49
N ASP A 206 -5.60 -38.77 18.18
CA ASP A 206 -5.66 -37.30 18.24
C ASP A 206 -4.37 -36.67 18.80
N GLU A 207 -3.76 -37.30 19.80
CA GLU A 207 -2.48 -36.86 20.39
C GLU A 207 -1.34 -36.90 19.36
N GLU A 208 -1.24 -37.99 18.59
CA GLU A 208 -0.25 -38.11 17.52
C GLU A 208 -0.48 -37.05 16.43
N ARG A 209 -1.75 -36.81 16.08
CA ARG A 209 -2.13 -35.78 15.11
C ARG A 209 -1.75 -34.38 15.57
N PHE A 210 -1.95 -34.08 16.86
CA PHE A 210 -1.60 -32.80 17.46
C PHE A 210 -0.08 -32.58 17.46
N GLU A 211 0.70 -33.55 17.93
CA GLU A 211 2.16 -33.45 17.96
C GLU A 211 2.77 -33.35 16.56
N LEU A 212 2.21 -34.06 15.57
CA LEU A 212 2.65 -33.94 14.19
C LEU A 212 2.36 -32.55 13.59
N LYS A 213 1.16 -31.99 13.84
CA LYS A 213 0.84 -30.61 13.43
C LYS A 213 1.83 -29.62 14.03
N LYS A 214 2.08 -29.73 15.34
CA LYS A 214 3.02 -28.87 16.06
C LYS A 214 4.42 -28.95 15.46
N LYS A 215 4.89 -30.17 15.14
CA LYS A 215 6.19 -30.37 14.48
C LYS A 215 6.25 -29.71 13.10
N LEU A 216 5.22 -29.89 12.27
CA LEU A 216 5.17 -29.30 10.93
C LEU A 216 5.10 -27.77 10.98
N TYR A 217 4.35 -27.19 11.93
CA TYR A 217 4.36 -25.74 12.15
C TYR A 217 5.73 -25.23 12.59
N ALA A 218 6.38 -25.91 13.54
CA ALA A 218 7.74 -25.55 13.96
C ALA A 218 8.76 -25.65 12.81
N GLU A 219 8.59 -26.62 11.91
CA GLU A 219 9.39 -26.76 10.70
C GLU A 219 9.12 -25.59 9.72
N MET A 220 7.85 -25.26 9.48
CA MET A 220 7.46 -24.11 8.66
C MET A 220 8.08 -22.80 9.17
N ASP A 221 8.02 -22.56 10.48
CA ASP A 221 8.56 -21.36 11.13
C ASP A 221 10.10 -21.28 11.09
N SER A 222 10.77 -22.38 10.79
CA SER A 222 12.23 -22.42 10.59
C SER A 222 12.68 -21.90 9.22
N TYR A 223 11.74 -21.70 8.28
CA TYR A 223 12.04 -21.18 6.95
C TYR A 223 11.87 -19.66 6.88
N PRO A 224 12.91 -18.91 6.51
CA PRO A 224 12.83 -17.46 6.43
C PRO A 224 11.93 -17.02 5.28
N ARG A 225 11.25 -15.89 5.45
CA ARG A 225 10.68 -15.18 4.30
C ARG A 225 11.83 -14.64 3.45
N LEU A 226 11.81 -14.97 2.17
CA LEU A 226 12.79 -14.53 1.18
C LEU A 226 12.27 -13.28 0.46
N LYS A 227 13.15 -12.30 0.25
CA LYS A 227 12.85 -11.07 -0.49
C LYS A 227 13.88 -10.81 -1.55
N THR A 228 13.39 -10.48 -2.73
CA THR A 228 14.22 -10.12 -3.87
C THR A 228 13.71 -8.80 -4.45
N LEU A 229 14.57 -7.79 -4.46
CA LEU A 229 14.32 -6.51 -5.12
C LEU A 229 14.69 -6.64 -6.60
N PHE A 230 13.80 -6.18 -7.49
CA PHE A 230 14.09 -5.99 -8.90
C PHE A 230 13.82 -4.55 -9.31
N THR A 231 14.62 -4.07 -10.26
CA THR A 231 14.48 -2.74 -10.86
C THR A 231 14.47 -2.84 -12.37
N GLY A 232 13.72 -1.99 -13.06
CA GLY A 232 13.80 -1.85 -14.51
C GLY A 232 12.43 -1.57 -15.14
N ARG A 233 12.17 -2.20 -16.28
CA ARG A 233 10.90 -2.07 -17.02
C ARG A 233 10.28 -3.46 -17.23
N PRO A 234 8.96 -3.55 -17.52
CA PRO A 234 8.34 -4.83 -17.85
C PRO A 234 9.11 -5.55 -18.96
N GLY A 235 9.55 -6.79 -18.68
CA GLY A 235 10.37 -7.61 -19.60
C GLY A 235 11.88 -7.37 -19.53
N ALA A 236 12.35 -6.37 -18.77
CA ALA A 236 13.77 -6.04 -18.60
C ALA A 236 14.09 -5.77 -17.12
N TRP A 237 13.97 -6.80 -16.30
CA TRP A 237 14.21 -6.72 -14.86
C TRP A 237 15.66 -7.05 -14.52
N LYS A 238 16.22 -6.26 -13.59
CA LYS A 238 17.52 -6.53 -12.98
C LYS A 238 17.32 -6.77 -11.49
N GLN A 239 17.82 -7.91 -11.01
CA GLN A 239 17.85 -8.21 -9.58
C GLN A 239 18.87 -7.30 -8.87
N GLN A 240 18.47 -6.78 -7.72
CA GLN A 240 19.31 -5.98 -6.83
C GLN A 240 19.61 -6.74 -5.55
N ALA A 241 20.82 -6.54 -5.02
CA ALA A 241 21.21 -7.15 -3.75
C ALA A 241 20.50 -6.42 -2.60
N LEU A 242 19.87 -7.18 -1.71
CA LEU A 242 19.35 -6.70 -0.44
C LEU A 242 20.27 -7.18 0.69
N PRO A 243 20.41 -6.43 1.80
CA PRO A 243 21.10 -6.91 2.99
C PRO A 243 20.46 -8.18 3.54
N ASP A 244 21.25 -9.10 4.09
CA ASP A 244 20.77 -10.42 4.52
C ASP A 244 19.58 -10.37 5.48
N ARG A 245 19.59 -9.44 6.45
CA ARG A 245 18.49 -9.22 7.40
C ARG A 245 17.15 -8.88 6.74
N ILE A 246 17.19 -8.31 5.52
CA ILE A 246 16.00 -7.98 4.73
C ILE A 246 15.69 -9.12 3.77
N ALA A 247 16.71 -9.59 3.05
CA ALA A 247 16.59 -10.65 2.04
C ALA A 247 16.12 -11.99 2.63
N ARG A 248 16.48 -12.30 3.88
CA ARG A 248 16.20 -13.55 4.58
C ARG A 248 15.83 -13.28 6.03
N SER A 249 14.53 -13.33 6.35
CA SER A 249 14.02 -13.02 7.70
C SER A 249 13.19 -14.16 8.29
N LEU A 250 13.61 -14.68 9.44
CA LEU A 250 12.77 -15.52 10.32
C LEU A 250 11.92 -14.58 11.18
N PRO A 251 10.65 -14.92 11.47
CA PRO A 251 9.56 -13.94 11.59
C PRO A 251 9.86 -12.85 12.65
N ALA A 252 9.61 -11.55 12.39
CA ALA A 252 8.61 -10.98 11.50
C ALA A 252 9.03 -9.63 10.86
N TYR A 253 8.37 -9.31 9.75
CA TYR A 253 8.26 -7.97 9.15
C TYR A 253 9.49 -7.32 8.53
N SER A 254 10.49 -8.06 7.99
CA SER A 254 11.34 -7.38 7.02
C SER A 254 10.50 -7.03 5.79
N TYR A 255 10.71 -5.88 5.15
CA TYR A 255 10.09 -5.44 3.90
C TYR A 255 10.88 -4.26 3.30
N VAL A 256 10.77 -4.11 1.98
CA VAL A 256 11.14 -2.90 1.25
C VAL A 256 9.83 -2.16 1.01
N ALA A 257 9.77 -0.91 1.44
CA ALA A 257 8.53 -0.16 1.53
C ALA A 257 8.37 0.81 0.36
N ASP A 258 9.43 1.56 0.08
CA ASP A 258 9.34 2.71 -0.81
C ASP A 258 10.71 3.04 -1.47
N VAL A 259 10.66 3.85 -2.52
CA VAL A 259 11.81 4.34 -3.30
C VAL A 259 11.67 5.83 -3.52
N GLU A 260 12.76 6.57 -3.31
CA GLU A 260 12.78 8.02 -3.48
C GLU A 260 14.03 8.49 -4.22
N SER A 261 13.89 9.35 -5.23
CA SER A 261 15.03 9.81 -6.01
C SER A 261 15.88 10.87 -5.29
N ASP A 262 17.19 10.66 -5.29
CA ASP A 262 18.24 11.62 -4.91
C ASP A 262 18.76 12.35 -6.16
N GLY A 263 17.84 13.06 -6.82
CA GLY A 263 18.11 13.64 -8.14
C GLY A 263 18.28 12.58 -9.24
N PRO A 264 18.95 12.91 -10.36
CA PRO A 264 18.96 12.06 -11.54
C PRO A 264 19.94 10.87 -11.48
N GLU A 265 20.85 10.84 -10.51
CA GLU A 265 21.95 9.86 -10.48
C GLU A 265 21.79 8.75 -9.43
N ALA A 266 20.93 8.97 -8.44
CA ALA A 266 20.78 8.04 -7.33
C ALA A 266 19.36 8.02 -6.81
N ASP A 267 19.01 6.91 -6.18
CA ASP A 267 17.75 6.64 -5.52
C ASP A 267 18.04 6.07 -4.12
N TYR A 268 17.14 6.36 -3.20
CA TYR A 268 17.02 5.70 -1.92
C TYR A 268 16.04 4.53 -2.03
N VAL A 269 16.41 3.38 -1.45
CA VAL A 269 15.47 2.28 -1.20
C VAL A 269 15.34 2.14 0.30
N ILE A 270 14.11 2.18 0.80
CA ILE A 270 13.84 2.22 2.24
C ILE A 270 12.88 1.12 2.67
N GLY A 271 12.89 0.81 3.97
CA GLY A 271 11.94 -0.16 4.51
C GLY A 271 12.12 -0.48 5.98
N SER A 272 11.74 -1.70 6.34
CA SER A 272 11.79 -2.24 7.70
C SER A 272 13.21 -2.29 8.29
N ASP A 273 13.31 -2.44 9.60
CA ASP A 273 14.58 -2.64 10.32
C ASP A 273 15.66 -1.60 9.93
N GLY A 274 15.23 -0.34 9.83
CA GLY A 274 16.07 0.80 9.54
C GLY A 274 16.66 0.80 8.13
N LEU A 275 16.11 0.00 7.19
CA LEU A 275 16.67 -0.11 5.84
C LEU A 275 16.68 1.26 5.15
N VAL A 276 17.89 1.69 4.80
CA VAL A 276 18.17 2.76 3.85
C VAL A 276 19.34 2.31 2.98
N MET A 277 19.08 2.13 1.69
CA MET A 277 20.11 1.89 0.68
C MET A 277 20.16 3.07 -0.28
N LYS A 278 21.33 3.32 -0.88
CA LYS A 278 21.52 4.35 -1.88
C LYS A 278 22.26 3.81 -3.09
N GLY A 279 21.83 4.18 -4.29
CA GLY A 279 22.47 3.75 -5.53
C GLY A 279 21.58 3.99 -6.73
N SER A 280 21.77 3.23 -7.82
CA SER A 280 20.90 3.32 -8.99
C SER A 280 20.63 1.93 -9.57
N PRO A 281 19.55 1.73 -10.34
CA PRO A 281 19.29 0.46 -11.02
C PRO A 281 20.49 -0.05 -11.82
N GLN A 282 21.24 0.85 -12.46
CA GLN A 282 22.39 0.53 -13.31
C GLN A 282 23.62 0.18 -12.48
N ALA A 283 23.96 0.95 -11.46
CA ALA A 283 25.17 0.75 -10.64
C ALA A 283 24.97 -0.27 -9.49
N GLY A 284 23.73 -0.54 -9.10
CA GLY A 284 23.39 -1.26 -7.88
C GLY A 284 23.26 -0.35 -6.67
N PHE A 285 22.87 -0.93 -5.53
CA PHE A 285 22.58 -0.22 -4.29
C PHE A 285 23.52 -0.62 -3.17
N THR A 286 23.94 0.35 -2.35
CA THR A 286 24.75 0.15 -1.16
C THR A 286 23.91 0.40 0.09
N ASP A 287 24.01 -0.48 1.08
CA ASP A 287 23.37 -0.30 2.38
C ASP A 287 24.08 0.77 3.20
N ILE A 288 23.36 1.84 3.53
CA ILE A 288 23.83 2.97 4.36
C ILE A 288 23.05 3.06 5.68
N SER A 289 22.32 2.01 6.03
CA SER A 289 21.53 1.95 7.27
C SER A 289 22.42 2.04 8.51
N SER A 290 21.92 2.70 9.56
CA SER A 290 22.58 2.70 10.86
C SER A 290 22.06 1.62 11.80
N ILE A 291 22.95 1.12 12.65
CA ILE A 291 22.60 0.20 13.74
C ILE A 291 21.63 0.88 14.73
N ALA A 292 21.71 2.20 14.91
CA ALA A 292 20.79 2.94 15.78
C ALA A 292 19.36 3.05 15.21
N ASP A 293 19.18 2.71 13.93
CA ASP A 293 17.88 2.70 13.26
C ASP A 293 17.27 1.30 13.15
N ARG A 294 17.95 0.26 13.69
CA ARG A 294 17.41 -1.09 13.82
C ARG A 294 16.05 -1.02 14.52
N GLU A 295 15.13 -1.89 14.12
CA GLU A 295 13.73 -1.92 14.59
C GLU A 295 12.83 -0.76 14.11
N LYS A 296 13.38 0.31 13.49
CA LYS A 296 12.54 1.34 12.85
C LYS A 296 11.95 0.78 11.55
N ASN A 297 10.63 0.82 11.46
CA ASN A 297 9.90 0.26 10.34
C ASN A 297 9.40 1.38 9.43
N PHE A 298 10.30 1.87 8.57
CA PHE A 298 9.97 2.91 7.60
C PHE A 298 8.98 2.36 6.58
N LYS A 299 7.92 3.10 6.31
CA LYS A 299 6.84 2.74 5.39
C LYS A 299 6.82 3.60 4.14
N ASP A 300 7.42 4.78 4.20
CA ASP A 300 7.37 5.80 3.15
C ASP A 300 8.53 6.79 3.36
N GLY A 301 8.97 7.46 2.29
CA GLY A 301 10.13 8.33 2.32
C GLY A 301 10.14 9.35 1.19
N VAL A 302 10.50 10.59 1.52
CA VAL A 302 10.55 11.69 0.54
C VAL A 302 11.78 12.54 0.74
N ARG A 303 12.35 13.01 -0.36
CA ARG A 303 13.43 13.98 -0.34
C ARG A 303 12.82 15.36 -0.20
N TRP A 304 13.11 16.00 0.93
CA TRP A 304 12.77 17.39 1.15
C TRP A 304 14.05 18.20 1.26
N ARG A 305 14.30 19.03 0.25
CA ARG A 305 15.57 19.78 0.09
C ARG A 305 16.76 18.82 0.00
N ASN A 306 17.65 18.85 1.00
CA ASN A 306 18.84 18.00 1.07
C ASN A 306 18.71 16.89 2.13
N GLU A 307 17.53 16.72 2.71
CA GLU A 307 17.26 15.72 3.75
C GLU A 307 16.31 14.66 3.20
N LEU A 308 16.52 13.40 3.60
CA LEU A 308 15.54 12.34 3.42
C LEU A 308 14.63 12.31 4.63
N ILE A 309 13.33 12.55 4.41
CA ILE A 309 12.30 12.42 5.42
C ILE A 309 11.73 11.01 5.34
N LEU A 310 11.65 10.33 6.49
CA LEU A 310 11.17 8.95 6.58
C LEU A 310 9.95 8.90 7.48
N ALA A 311 8.92 8.17 7.08
CA ALA A 311 7.73 7.95 7.88
C ALA A 311 7.67 6.51 8.39
N THR A 312 7.24 6.36 9.63
CA THR A 312 6.78 5.10 10.22
C THR A 312 5.27 5.21 10.47
N GLY A 313 4.63 4.17 11.01
CA GLY A 313 3.21 4.25 11.38
C GLY A 313 2.89 5.20 12.55
N THR A 314 3.90 5.75 13.22
CA THR A 314 3.73 6.53 14.46
C THR A 314 4.58 7.80 14.53
N GLU A 315 5.62 7.91 13.70
CA GLU A 315 6.62 8.97 13.79
C GLU A 315 7.21 9.30 12.43
N LEU A 316 7.72 10.53 12.30
CA LEU A 316 8.55 10.98 11.19
C LEU A 316 10.00 11.11 11.65
N PHE A 317 10.92 10.94 10.72
CA PHE A 317 12.35 11.08 10.95
C PHE A 317 13.02 11.89 9.84
N ARG A 318 14.10 12.58 10.18
CA ARG A 318 15.09 13.10 9.24
C ARG A 318 16.29 12.18 9.22
N PHE A 319 16.68 11.72 8.05
CA PHE A 319 17.90 10.94 7.85
C PHE A 319 18.98 11.84 7.27
N ASP A 320 20.08 11.97 8.01
CA ASP A 320 21.21 12.87 7.70
C ASP A 320 22.36 12.15 6.96
N GLY A 321 22.08 10.99 6.36
CA GLY A 321 23.08 10.10 5.78
C GLY A 321 23.77 9.19 6.78
N HIS A 322 23.55 9.39 8.09
CA HIS A 322 24.10 8.54 9.14
C HIS A 322 23.00 7.86 9.93
N PHE A 323 22.03 8.59 10.50
CA PHE A 323 20.93 7.97 11.24
C PHE A 323 19.66 8.83 11.27
N ALA A 324 18.53 8.18 11.54
CA ALA A 324 17.21 8.79 11.53
C ALA A 324 16.87 9.46 12.87
N LYS A 325 16.73 10.80 12.88
CA LYS A 325 16.36 11.60 14.06
C LYS A 325 14.87 11.96 14.04
N PRO A 326 14.14 11.85 15.16
CA PRO A 326 12.73 12.22 15.21
C PRO A 326 12.46 13.64 14.68
N PHE A 327 11.42 13.77 13.86
CA PHE A 327 11.05 14.98 13.16
C PHE A 327 9.53 15.18 13.19
N ALA A 328 8.97 15.37 14.38
CA ALA A 328 7.53 15.51 14.56
C ALA A 328 7.02 16.95 14.34
N PRO A 329 5.75 17.10 13.89
CA PRO A 329 5.04 18.37 13.91
C PRO A 329 5.03 18.98 15.31
N LYS A 330 5.37 20.27 15.40
CA LYS A 330 5.30 21.04 16.66
C LYS A 330 3.97 21.78 16.85
N VAL A 331 2.96 21.45 16.05
CA VAL A 331 1.61 22.00 16.18
C VAL A 331 0.87 21.34 17.34
N LYS A 332 0.08 22.13 18.07
CA LYS A 332 -0.90 21.58 19.00
C LYS A 332 -1.97 20.87 18.17
N MET A 333 -1.98 19.54 18.21
CA MET A 333 -2.94 18.73 17.47
C MET A 333 -4.36 19.09 17.92
N ARG A 334 -5.22 19.41 16.94
CA ARG A 334 -6.57 19.95 17.18
C ARG A 334 -7.66 18.88 17.24
N SER A 335 -7.33 17.67 16.80
CA SER A 335 -8.24 16.53 16.65
C SER A 335 -7.59 15.26 17.23
N ALA A 336 -8.39 14.40 17.87
CA ALA A 336 -7.94 13.09 18.34
C ALA A 336 -7.73 12.14 17.14
N PRO A 337 -6.72 11.24 17.18
CA PRO A 337 -5.74 11.06 18.26
C PRO A 337 -4.71 12.21 18.29
N PHE A 338 -4.31 12.65 19.49
CA PHE A 338 -3.35 13.75 19.67
C PHE A 338 -1.88 13.32 19.48
N VAL A 339 -1.66 12.32 18.64
CA VAL A 339 -0.37 11.78 18.22
C VAL A 339 -0.38 11.63 16.70
N LEU A 340 0.75 11.91 16.05
CA LEU A 340 0.89 11.75 14.60
C LEU A 340 0.91 10.25 14.28
N GLN A 341 0.19 9.86 13.24
CA GLN A 341 0.21 8.51 12.69
C GLN A 341 0.28 8.64 11.18
N PRO A 342 1.49 8.86 10.62
CA PRO A 342 1.64 9.09 9.20
C PRO A 342 1.25 7.84 8.41
N SER A 343 0.45 8.01 7.38
CA SER A 343 0.06 6.97 6.43
C SER A 343 0.75 7.15 5.07
N ALA A 344 0.98 8.38 4.64
CA ALA A 344 1.75 8.71 3.44
C ALA A 344 2.40 10.10 3.55
N ILE A 345 3.52 10.31 2.87
CA ILE A 345 4.25 11.58 2.82
C ILE A 345 4.60 11.95 1.37
N PHE A 346 4.58 13.25 1.07
CA PHE A 346 4.88 13.77 -0.27
C PHE A 346 5.63 15.10 -0.18
N VAL A 347 6.41 15.44 -1.20
CA VAL A 347 6.98 16.78 -1.37
C VAL A 347 6.48 17.38 -2.67
N GLN A 348 5.89 18.58 -2.59
CA GLN A 348 5.47 19.35 -3.75
C GLN A 348 5.75 20.83 -3.50
N ASN A 349 6.32 21.53 -4.51
CA ASN A 349 6.68 22.95 -4.42
C ASN A 349 7.42 23.31 -3.11
N ASP A 350 8.47 22.54 -2.78
CA ASP A 350 9.29 22.67 -1.56
C ASP A 350 8.53 22.57 -0.22
N LYS A 351 7.31 22.05 -0.25
CA LYS A 351 6.47 21.81 0.94
C LYS A 351 6.32 20.31 1.18
N LEU A 352 6.53 19.91 2.42
CA LEU A 352 6.29 18.54 2.88
C LEU A 352 4.81 18.39 3.25
N TYR A 353 4.17 17.35 2.72
CA TYR A 353 2.81 16.94 3.03
C TYR A 353 2.87 15.62 3.80
N VAL A 354 2.07 15.53 4.87
CA VAL A 354 1.98 14.34 5.71
C VAL A 354 0.52 13.98 5.90
N PHE A 355 0.06 12.91 5.28
CA PHE A 355 -1.26 12.35 5.47
C PHE A 355 -1.25 11.43 6.70
N ASP A 356 -2.32 11.48 7.48
CA ASP A 356 -2.41 10.84 8.80
C ASP A 356 -3.66 9.97 8.90
N TYR A 357 -3.51 8.78 9.51
CA TYR A 357 -4.58 7.81 9.65
C TYR A 357 -5.85 8.38 10.31
N GLY A 358 -5.70 9.40 11.19
CA GLY A 358 -6.77 10.11 11.88
C GLY A 358 -7.53 11.14 11.03
N LEU A 359 -7.65 10.92 9.72
CA LEU A 359 -8.44 11.74 8.78
C LEU A 359 -8.01 13.22 8.75
N ARG A 360 -6.71 13.45 8.66
CA ARG A 360 -6.13 14.79 8.60
C ARG A 360 -4.85 14.76 7.78
N TYR A 361 -4.39 15.94 7.41
CA TYR A 361 -3.08 16.09 6.79
C TYR A 361 -2.37 17.32 7.33
N TYR A 362 -1.05 17.28 7.27
CA TYR A 362 -0.18 18.35 7.71
C TYR A 362 0.62 18.87 6.53
N THR A 363 0.94 20.16 6.56
CA THR A 363 1.95 20.73 5.68
C THR A 363 3.08 21.32 6.50
N PHE A 364 4.29 21.26 5.95
CA PHE A 364 5.47 21.88 6.52
C PHE A 364 6.25 22.64 5.45
N ASP A 365 6.44 23.93 5.69
CA ASP A 365 7.20 24.86 4.86
C ASP A 365 8.01 25.84 5.75
N ASP A 366 8.51 26.93 5.18
CA ASP A 366 9.29 27.94 5.91
C ASP A 366 8.49 28.68 7.00
N GLN A 367 7.17 28.66 6.94
CA GLN A 367 6.30 29.26 7.98
C GLN A 367 6.05 28.28 9.14
N GLY A 368 6.39 27.01 8.96
CA GLY A 368 6.25 25.97 9.96
C GLY A 368 5.14 24.98 9.62
N TRP A 369 4.64 24.30 10.66
CA TRP A 369 3.65 23.24 10.52
C TRP A 369 2.23 23.79 10.51
N ASN A 370 1.40 23.30 9.59
CA ASN A 370 -0.04 23.54 9.56
C ASN A 370 -0.80 22.22 9.57
N GLN A 371 -1.93 22.17 10.27
CA GLN A 371 -2.84 21.01 10.29
C GLN A 371 -4.13 21.36 9.57
N TYR A 372 -4.63 20.43 8.77
CA TYR A 372 -5.92 20.47 8.09
C TYR A 372 -6.68 19.19 8.40
N ASP A 373 -7.93 19.33 8.84
CA ASP A 373 -8.81 18.19 9.10
C ASP A 373 -9.62 17.86 7.83
N ILE A 374 -9.79 16.57 7.54
CA ILE A 374 -10.75 16.13 6.53
C ILE A 374 -12.14 16.17 7.19
N PRO A 375 -13.13 16.85 6.57
CA PRO A 375 -14.47 16.94 7.14
C PRO A 375 -15.04 15.56 7.49
N LYS A 376 -15.49 15.38 8.74
CA LYS A 376 -15.96 14.08 9.26
C LYS A 376 -17.18 13.56 8.49
N GLU A 377 -17.99 14.47 7.95
CA GLU A 377 -19.16 14.15 7.15
C GLU A 377 -18.76 13.38 5.88
N LEU A 378 -17.55 13.62 5.35
CA LEU A 378 -17.04 12.93 4.16
C LEU A 378 -16.63 11.49 4.47
N SER A 379 -16.36 11.13 5.72
CA SER A 379 -16.03 9.77 6.13
C SER A 379 -17.23 9.00 6.69
N GLN A 380 -18.41 9.62 6.85
CA GLN A 380 -19.59 8.96 7.43
C GLN A 380 -20.30 8.01 6.46
N ARG A 381 -21.00 7.03 7.05
CA ARG A 381 -21.95 6.13 6.40
C ARG A 381 -23.30 6.19 7.15
N PRO A 382 -24.45 6.24 6.47
CA PRO A 382 -24.57 6.67 5.07
C PRO A 382 -24.06 8.12 4.90
N PHE A 383 -23.65 8.50 3.69
CA PHE A 383 -23.29 9.89 3.42
C PHE A 383 -24.54 10.78 3.52
N LYS A 384 -24.58 11.68 4.50
CA LYS A 384 -25.75 12.53 4.71
C LYS A 384 -25.76 13.77 3.82
N GLY A 385 -24.63 14.13 3.18
CA GLY A 385 -24.49 15.29 2.31
C GLY A 385 -24.82 16.63 3.01
N GLY A 386 -24.41 17.73 2.42
CA GLY A 386 -24.90 19.06 2.82
C GLY A 386 -26.32 19.26 2.31
N GLY A 387 -27.30 18.59 2.92
CA GLY A 387 -28.73 18.78 2.61
C GLY A 387 -29.15 20.24 2.87
N ASP A 388 -29.88 20.80 1.91
CA ASP A 388 -30.54 22.12 1.91
C ASP A 388 -30.53 22.87 3.25
N LYS A 389 -29.68 23.90 3.34
CA LYS A 389 -30.08 25.07 4.12
C LYS A 389 -31.25 25.69 3.36
N GLY A 390 -32.45 25.42 3.87
CA GLY A 390 -33.72 25.79 3.27
C GLY A 390 -33.72 27.16 2.60
N SER A 391 -34.25 27.19 1.38
CA SER A 391 -34.74 28.42 0.80
C SER A 391 -35.97 28.88 1.60
N PRO A 392 -36.07 30.17 1.96
CA PRO A 392 -37.25 30.72 2.65
C PRO A 392 -38.53 30.64 1.80
#